data_AF-A0A7J8XDY1-F1
#
_entry.id   AF-A0A7J8XDY1-F1
#
_cell.length_a   1.000
_cell.length_b   1.000
_cell.length_c   1.000
_cell.angle_alpha   90.00
_cell.angle_beta   90.00
_cell.angle_gamma   90.00
#
_symmetry.space_group_name_H-M   'P 1'
#
loop_
_entity.id
_entity.type
_entity.pdbx_description
1 polymer ?
#
loop_
_entity_poly.entity_id
_entity_poly.type
_entity_poly.pdbx_seq_one_letter_code
_entity_poly.pdbx_strand_id
1 'polypeptide(L)'
;VDNLGRIDLGGLLKVTAGYGKQVSLSILHGDKVTFKQAFQTEKRELRISSSIPEHCLAGSTLENISFEVIDSKGDVDGTFHDDEKCGRFHTLVVKSESHQIDDSIRYAFKHGCCNIASLPLPQIEGPLCFKAFHSRYTELHCDVEISLVHAPNVDTDENEVQSSDGKLMLLQNSPFFKNDNVGNLLALVKYDEGLKSELCKHGERVGKLENCLKTLNCWKTDIELYMSELQDSLEPDLVNDLDCLSTKEEITKLIEGRGHSAASTLLCSIAQGHWMDVMQDVVGVVALLGTVGSIKLSRILAEYLGEDQMVAVVCKSYEVARALEQYDHNGEVDSRLGLHAEATALSKSISGRFLVVCLEDIRPYLGGVEVNDPQRKLILPAPRLLSGNYPPGFIGYAVNLVNLEHPHIDYRTESGHGLRETLFYRLFSKVQVYETREEMENARNCITHGAVSLDGGILRKNGIISLGFRNPKIYFPVQITNVSPERKKIMEQIKEKQLELRTTLQGINVASEKLDRARHKFNRKQKQFQKYLDNIDDAINDTVTPSTTPSQCTQRLGTPP
;
A
#
# COMPACT_ATOMS: atom_id res chain seq x y z
N VAL A 1 27.11 -12.34 42.65
CA VAL A 1 28.55 -12.37 42.98
C VAL A 1 28.78 -13.66 43.72
N ASP A 2 29.69 -14.51 43.27
CA ASP A 2 29.97 -15.80 43.89
C ASP A 2 30.79 -15.63 45.18
N ASN A 3 31.05 -16.75 45.86
CA ASN A 3 31.83 -16.80 47.11
C ASN A 3 33.31 -16.39 46.92
N LEU A 4 33.75 -16.14 45.69
CA LEU A 4 35.08 -15.64 45.34
C LEU A 4 35.06 -14.15 44.95
N GLY A 5 33.93 -13.46 45.11
CA GLY A 5 33.80 -12.05 44.74
C GLY A 5 33.69 -11.81 43.24
N ARG A 6 33.43 -12.85 42.43
CA ARG A 6 33.30 -12.74 40.97
C ARG A 6 31.84 -12.54 40.58
N ILE A 7 31.62 -11.70 39.57
CA ILE A 7 30.29 -11.48 39.00
C ILE A 7 30.24 -12.26 37.69
N ASP A 8 29.45 -13.34 37.68
CA ASP A 8 29.07 -13.99 36.44
C ASP A 8 27.83 -13.29 35.88
N LEU A 9 27.94 -12.82 34.64
CA LEU A 9 26.89 -12.10 33.92
C LEU A 9 26.27 -12.98 32.82
N GLY A 10 26.46 -14.30 32.89
CA GLY A 10 26.07 -15.31 31.91
C GLY A 10 24.75 -15.02 31.20
N GLY A 11 24.84 -14.65 29.92
CA GLY A 11 23.69 -14.39 29.05
C GLY A 11 22.84 -13.15 29.38
N LEU A 12 23.12 -12.46 30.49
CA LEU A 12 22.37 -11.27 30.93
C LEU A 12 22.76 -10.00 30.17
N LEU A 13 24.00 -9.96 29.67
CA LEU A 13 24.48 -8.87 28.83
C LEU A 13 24.49 -9.29 27.37
N LYS A 14 23.84 -8.48 26.53
CA LYS A 14 23.84 -8.63 25.08
C LYS A 14 24.48 -7.40 24.45
N VAL A 15 25.48 -7.61 23.60
CA VAL A 15 26.04 -6.55 22.76
C VAL A 15 25.06 -6.26 21.62
N THR A 16 24.65 -5.01 21.50
CA THR A 16 23.72 -4.55 20.45
C THR A 16 24.42 -3.83 19.29
N ALA A 17 25.72 -3.54 19.43
CA ALA A 17 26.50 -2.97 18.35
C ALA A 17 26.69 -3.99 17.22
N GLY A 18 26.66 -3.49 15.98
CA GLY A 18 26.84 -4.30 14.78
C GLY A 18 28.24 -4.91 14.61
N TYR A 19 28.45 -5.61 13.51
CA TYR A 19 29.70 -6.31 13.22
C TYR A 19 30.90 -5.36 13.04
N GLY A 20 32.08 -5.77 13.53
CA GLY A 20 33.35 -5.04 13.43
C GLY A 20 33.46 -3.75 14.23
N LYS A 21 32.49 -3.43 15.09
CA LYS A 21 32.47 -2.20 15.92
C LYS A 21 33.27 -2.38 17.20
N GLN A 22 33.91 -1.30 17.66
CA GLN A 22 34.51 -1.22 18.98
C GLN A 22 33.41 -1.01 20.02
N VAL A 23 33.39 -1.85 21.05
CA VAL A 23 32.47 -1.76 22.17
C VAL A 23 33.24 -1.77 23.49
N SER A 24 32.61 -1.31 24.56
CA SER A 24 33.22 -1.41 25.88
C SER A 24 32.19 -1.71 26.94
N LEU A 25 32.58 -2.56 27.88
CA LEU A 25 31.86 -2.79 29.13
C LEU A 25 32.50 -1.93 30.22
N SER A 26 31.69 -1.21 30.99
CA SER A 26 32.15 -0.44 32.15
C SER A 26 31.29 -0.66 33.38
N ILE A 27 31.92 -0.71 34.56
CA ILE A 27 31.26 -0.78 35.86
C ILE A 27 31.43 0.57 36.55
N LEU A 28 30.33 1.09 37.10
CA LEU A 28 30.29 2.36 37.82
C LEU A 28 29.97 2.13 39.30
N HIS A 29 30.56 2.94 40.17
CA HIS A 29 30.20 3.03 41.59
C HIS A 29 29.92 4.49 41.91
N GLY A 30 28.64 4.83 42.11
CA GLY A 30 28.18 6.22 42.02
C GLY A 30 28.39 6.75 40.60
N ASP A 31 28.91 7.98 40.47
CA ASP A 31 29.19 8.60 39.16
C ASP A 31 30.61 8.29 38.62
N LYS A 32 31.36 7.40 39.28
CA LYS A 32 32.75 7.09 38.92
C LYS A 32 32.86 5.71 38.27
N VAL A 33 33.44 5.66 37.07
CA VAL A 33 33.79 4.40 36.38
C VAL A 33 34.95 3.73 37.13
N THR A 34 34.69 2.54 37.68
CA THR A 34 35.67 1.74 38.44
C THR A 34 36.34 0.66 37.60
N PHE A 35 35.70 0.25 36.50
CA PHE A 35 36.24 -0.72 35.54
C PHE A 35 35.77 -0.36 34.13
N LYS A 36 36.66 -0.53 33.14
CA LYS A 36 36.30 -0.42 31.72
C LYS A 36 37.15 -1.41 30.91
N GLN A 37 36.49 -2.21 30.09
CA GLN A 37 37.12 -3.14 29.16
C GLN A 37 36.56 -2.91 27.77
N ALA A 38 37.43 -2.61 26.81
CA ALA A 38 37.06 -2.47 25.41
C ALA A 38 37.39 -3.75 24.64
N PHE A 39 36.57 -4.08 23.65
CA PHE A 39 36.74 -5.22 22.75
C PHE A 39 36.03 -4.93 21.42
N GLN A 40 36.41 -5.64 20.36
CA GLN A 40 35.78 -5.50 19.05
C GLN A 40 34.74 -6.61 18.84
N THR A 41 33.58 -6.27 18.28
CA THR A 41 32.62 -7.29 17.81
C THR A 41 33.19 -8.06 16.63
N GLU A 42 32.70 -9.28 16.40
CA GLU A 42 33.16 -10.10 15.28
C GLU A 42 33.03 -9.36 13.95
N LYS A 43 34.00 -9.57 13.04
CA LYS A 43 33.93 -9.00 11.70
C LYS A 43 33.18 -9.94 10.78
N ARG A 44 32.27 -9.37 10.01
CA ARG A 44 31.54 -10.01 8.91
C ARG A 44 31.49 -9.03 7.75
N GLU A 45 31.49 -9.57 6.54
CA GLU A 45 31.41 -8.79 5.31
C GLU A 45 30.42 -9.44 4.35
N LEU A 46 29.62 -8.64 3.67
CA LEU A 46 28.76 -9.09 2.58
C LEU A 46 29.50 -8.80 1.26
N ARG A 47 29.74 -9.84 0.47
CA ARG A 47 30.37 -9.70 -0.85
C ARG A 47 29.57 -10.40 -1.93
N ILE A 48 29.87 -10.04 -3.17
CA ILE A 48 29.33 -10.70 -4.36
C ILE A 48 30.26 -11.86 -4.73
N SER A 49 29.70 -13.05 -4.93
CA SER A 49 30.44 -14.24 -5.34
C SER A 49 30.29 -14.60 -6.82
N SER A 50 29.28 -14.04 -7.50
CA SER A 50 29.08 -14.19 -8.95
C SER A 50 29.83 -13.12 -9.76
N SER A 51 30.18 -13.41 -11.03
CA SER A 51 30.66 -12.37 -11.94
C SER A 51 29.50 -11.46 -12.38
N ILE A 52 29.68 -10.14 -12.25
CA ILE A 52 28.70 -9.14 -12.70
C ILE A 52 29.16 -8.56 -14.04
N PRO A 53 28.30 -8.50 -15.07
CA PRO A 53 28.63 -7.86 -16.34
C PRO A 53 28.84 -6.35 -16.15
N GLU A 54 29.92 -5.80 -16.71
CA GLU A 54 30.18 -4.34 -16.70
C GLU A 54 29.14 -3.55 -17.51
N HIS A 55 28.57 -4.20 -18.55
CA HIS A 55 27.57 -3.62 -19.45
C HIS A 55 26.34 -4.51 -19.54
N CYS A 56 25.15 -3.93 -19.39
CA CYS A 56 23.86 -4.60 -19.55
C CYS A 56 22.94 -3.79 -20.47
N LEU A 57 21.97 -4.45 -21.11
CA LEU A 57 20.99 -3.75 -21.95
C LEU A 57 19.97 -3.02 -21.07
N ALA A 58 19.66 -1.76 -21.40
CA ALA A 58 18.60 -1.02 -20.71
C ALA A 58 17.25 -1.76 -20.86
N GLY A 59 16.54 -1.96 -19.75
CA GLY A 59 15.29 -2.70 -19.71
C GLY A 59 15.40 -4.23 -19.71
N SER A 60 16.61 -4.80 -19.69
CA SER A 60 16.82 -6.25 -19.58
C SER A 60 16.77 -6.74 -18.12
N THR A 61 16.96 -8.05 -17.92
CA THR A 61 17.11 -8.66 -16.60
C THR A 61 18.56 -9.03 -16.33
N LEU A 62 19.07 -8.68 -15.16
CA LEU A 62 20.35 -9.17 -14.66
C LEU A 62 20.11 -10.49 -13.93
N GLU A 63 20.70 -11.57 -14.43
CA GLU A 63 20.39 -12.93 -13.99
C GLU A 63 21.53 -13.52 -13.15
N ASN A 64 21.15 -14.41 -12.22
CA ASN A 64 22.06 -15.25 -11.44
C ASN A 64 23.14 -14.49 -10.64
N ILE A 65 22.73 -13.46 -9.89
CA ILE A 65 23.63 -12.75 -8.97
C ILE A 65 23.67 -13.47 -7.63
N SER A 66 24.86 -13.77 -7.13
CA SER A 66 25.08 -14.45 -5.86
C SER A 66 25.83 -13.55 -4.88
N PHE A 67 25.32 -13.49 -3.65
CA PHE A 67 25.92 -12.78 -2.52
C PHE A 67 26.25 -13.77 -1.42
N GLU A 68 27.33 -13.52 -0.69
CA GLU A 68 27.74 -14.33 0.46
C GLU A 68 28.20 -13.47 1.63
N VAL A 69 27.84 -13.90 2.84
CA VAL A 69 28.36 -13.32 4.08
C VAL A 69 29.57 -14.14 4.50
N ILE A 70 30.73 -13.46 4.61
CA ILE A 70 31.99 -14.10 5.01
C ILE A 70 32.42 -13.65 6.40
N ASP A 71 33.13 -14.53 7.08
CA ASP A 71 33.77 -14.25 8.35
C ASP A 71 35.16 -13.58 8.19
N SER A 72 35.80 -13.28 9.32
CA SER A 72 37.13 -12.66 9.32
C SER A 72 38.24 -13.50 8.68
N LYS A 73 38.00 -14.79 8.44
CA LYS A 73 38.92 -15.71 7.76
C LYS A 73 38.61 -15.82 6.26
N GLY A 74 37.50 -15.25 5.82
CA GLY A 74 37.03 -15.30 4.44
C GLY A 74 36.15 -16.51 4.14
N ASP A 75 35.75 -17.29 5.17
CA ASP A 75 34.88 -18.44 5.05
C ASP A 75 33.41 -18.00 5.10
N VAL A 76 32.53 -18.68 4.34
CA VAL A 76 31.09 -18.37 4.32
C VAL A 76 30.47 -18.68 5.68
N ASP A 77 29.82 -17.68 6.29
CA ASP A 77 29.14 -17.84 7.57
C ASP A 77 27.76 -18.45 7.39
N GLY A 78 27.69 -19.77 7.58
CA GLY A 78 26.46 -20.55 7.51
C GLY A 78 25.38 -20.19 8.54
N THR A 79 25.68 -19.37 9.55
CA THR A 79 24.69 -18.92 10.55
C THR A 79 23.69 -17.92 9.99
N PHE A 80 24.01 -17.29 8.85
CA PHE A 80 23.09 -16.43 8.10
C PHE A 80 22.19 -17.32 7.24
N HIS A 81 21.14 -17.84 7.87
CA HIS A 81 20.16 -18.70 7.23
C HIS A 81 18.76 -18.21 7.56
N ASP A 82 17.92 -18.09 6.54
CA ASP A 82 16.52 -17.77 6.69
C ASP A 82 15.77 -18.99 7.24
N ASP A 83 15.48 -18.97 8.54
CA ASP A 83 14.75 -20.05 9.21
C ASP A 83 13.35 -19.54 9.61
N GLU A 84 12.37 -19.88 8.78
CA GLU A 84 10.95 -19.58 8.99
C GLU A 84 10.42 -20.14 10.32
N LYS A 85 10.98 -21.25 10.82
CA LYS A 85 10.51 -21.90 12.07
C LYS A 85 11.01 -21.21 13.34
N CYS A 86 12.15 -20.52 13.26
CA CYS A 86 12.76 -19.84 14.40
C CYS A 86 12.53 -18.31 14.43
N GLY A 87 11.79 -17.76 13.46
CA GLY A 87 11.55 -16.32 13.35
C GLY A 87 12.83 -15.50 13.09
N ARG A 88 13.91 -16.15 12.63
CA ARG A 88 15.18 -15.52 12.28
C ARG A 88 15.28 -15.38 10.76
N PHE A 89 14.63 -14.34 10.25
CA PHE A 89 14.67 -13.99 8.84
C PHE A 89 15.97 -13.30 8.45
N HIS A 90 16.82 -13.97 7.69
CA HIS A 90 18.05 -13.42 7.13
C HIS A 90 17.82 -13.19 5.65
N THR A 91 17.55 -11.95 5.26
CA THR A 91 17.20 -11.60 3.88
C THR A 91 18.09 -10.48 3.35
N LEU A 92 18.36 -10.53 2.05
CA LEU A 92 19.03 -9.49 1.29
C LEU A 92 17.98 -8.55 0.68
N VAL A 93 18.24 -7.24 0.76
CA VAL A 93 17.44 -6.19 0.12
C VAL A 93 18.33 -5.44 -0.86
N VAL A 94 17.81 -5.14 -2.04
CA VAL A 94 18.50 -4.37 -3.07
C VAL A 94 17.79 -3.04 -3.26
N LYS A 95 18.54 -1.93 -3.24
CA LYS A 95 18.01 -0.58 -3.38
C LYS A 95 18.87 0.25 -4.31
N SER A 96 18.26 1.08 -5.15
CA SER A 96 18.96 2.09 -5.95
C SER A 96 18.45 3.48 -5.60
N GLU A 97 19.35 4.46 -5.53
CA GLU A 97 18.99 5.87 -5.31
C GLU A 97 18.62 6.57 -6.63
N SER A 98 19.14 6.09 -7.77
CA SER A 98 18.93 6.70 -9.08
C SER A 98 17.71 6.16 -9.81
N HIS A 99 17.22 4.97 -9.45
CA HIS A 99 16.11 4.29 -10.12
C HIS A 99 15.19 3.58 -9.10
N GLN A 100 13.88 3.50 -9.40
CA GLN A 100 12.92 2.74 -8.59
C GLN A 100 13.17 1.24 -8.73
N ILE A 101 14.16 0.71 -7.99
CA ILE A 101 14.22 -0.71 -7.67
C ILE A 101 13.33 -0.91 -6.44
N ASP A 102 12.39 -1.86 -6.55
CA ASP A 102 11.46 -2.18 -5.46
C ASP A 102 12.21 -2.74 -4.25
N ASP A 103 12.36 -1.92 -3.21
CA ASP A 103 13.02 -2.29 -1.96
C ASP A 103 12.14 -3.15 -1.03
N SER A 104 10.92 -3.48 -1.46
CA SER A 104 10.04 -4.44 -0.78
C SER A 104 10.42 -5.91 -1.05
N ILE A 105 11.15 -6.18 -2.13
CA ILE A 105 11.57 -7.53 -2.49
C ILE A 105 12.73 -7.97 -1.58
N ARG A 106 12.54 -9.11 -0.92
CA ARG A 106 13.50 -9.71 0.01
C ARG A 106 13.95 -11.07 -0.52
N TYR A 107 15.27 -11.25 -0.59
CA TYR A 107 15.86 -12.51 -1.05
C TYR A 107 16.43 -13.29 0.15
N ALA A 108 15.97 -14.53 0.36
CA ALA A 108 16.38 -15.33 1.51
C ALA A 108 17.86 -15.76 1.42
N PHE A 109 18.58 -15.68 2.54
CA PHE A 109 19.88 -16.32 2.69
C PHE A 109 19.71 -17.80 3.03
N LYS A 110 20.45 -18.66 2.36
CA LYS A 110 20.59 -20.08 2.64
C LYS A 110 22.05 -20.38 2.95
N HIS A 111 22.33 -20.61 4.23
CA HIS A 111 23.66 -21.00 4.72
C HIS A 111 24.75 -19.99 4.33
N GLY A 112 24.49 -18.70 4.55
CA GLY A 112 25.42 -17.61 4.26
C GLY A 112 25.36 -17.10 2.83
N CYS A 113 24.67 -17.79 1.92
CA CYS A 113 24.57 -17.42 0.51
C CYS A 113 23.16 -16.95 0.12
N CYS A 114 23.06 -15.95 -0.73
CA CYS A 114 21.80 -15.46 -1.29
C CYS A 114 21.90 -15.38 -2.81
N ASN A 115 20.97 -16.02 -3.52
CA ASN A 115 20.95 -16.07 -4.99
C ASN A 115 19.73 -15.32 -5.52
N ILE A 116 19.99 -14.31 -6.34
CA ILE A 116 18.98 -13.54 -7.07
C ILE A 116 18.88 -14.11 -8.48
N ALA A 117 17.77 -14.78 -8.79
CA ALA A 117 17.56 -15.40 -10.10
C ALA A 117 17.46 -14.36 -11.22
N SER A 118 16.73 -13.27 -10.99
CA SER A 118 16.56 -12.18 -11.95
C SER A 118 16.29 -10.86 -11.24
N LEU A 119 17.00 -9.82 -11.63
CA LEU A 119 16.80 -8.44 -11.19
C LEU A 119 16.49 -7.57 -12.42
N PRO A 120 15.28 -6.99 -12.54
CA PRO A 120 14.94 -6.13 -13.68
C PRO A 120 15.76 -4.83 -13.65
N LEU A 121 16.31 -4.46 -14.79
CA LEU A 121 17.08 -3.23 -14.98
C LEU A 121 16.18 -2.13 -15.56
N PRO A 122 16.42 -0.85 -15.22
CA PRO A 122 15.63 0.26 -15.73
C PRO A 122 15.84 0.44 -17.25
N GLN A 123 14.85 1.06 -17.90
CA GLN A 123 14.89 1.34 -19.35
C GLN A 123 15.73 2.57 -19.72
N ILE A 124 16.31 3.26 -18.72
CA ILE A 124 17.05 4.50 -18.91
C ILE A 124 18.54 4.17 -19.05
N GLU A 125 19.20 4.77 -20.03
CA GLU A 125 20.64 4.63 -20.25
C GLU A 125 21.46 5.30 -19.14
N GLY A 126 22.66 4.77 -18.91
CA GLY A 126 23.65 5.36 -18.00
C GLY A 126 24.09 4.43 -16.87
N PRO A 127 24.91 4.94 -15.94
CA PRO A 127 25.39 4.16 -14.81
C PRO A 127 24.26 3.85 -13.84
N LEU A 128 24.05 2.56 -13.59
CA LEU A 128 23.18 2.05 -12.54
C LEU A 128 24.04 1.67 -11.33
N CYS A 129 23.87 2.42 -10.25
CA CYS A 129 24.40 2.04 -8.94
C CYS A 129 23.25 1.52 -8.08
N PHE A 130 23.41 0.30 -7.55
CA PHE A 130 22.50 -0.24 -6.56
C PHE A 130 23.29 -0.84 -5.39
N LYS A 131 22.67 -0.77 -4.22
CA LYS A 131 23.22 -1.24 -2.95
C LYS A 131 22.44 -2.46 -2.49
N ALA A 132 23.15 -3.55 -2.27
CA ALA A 132 22.62 -4.76 -1.67
C ALA A 132 23.00 -4.79 -0.18
N PHE A 133 22.06 -5.00 0.73
CA PHE A 133 22.33 -5.02 2.16
C PHE A 133 21.49 -6.05 2.91
N HIS A 134 22.01 -6.51 4.05
CA HIS A 134 21.31 -7.47 4.90
C HIS A 134 20.22 -6.79 5.73
N SER A 135 19.01 -7.35 5.73
CA SER A 135 17.81 -6.71 6.31
C SER A 135 17.87 -6.45 7.82
N ARG A 136 18.62 -7.27 8.57
CA ARG A 136 18.83 -7.09 10.03
C ARG A 136 20.10 -6.35 10.39
N TYR A 137 21.09 -6.36 9.51
CA TYR A 137 22.45 -5.90 9.78
C TYR A 137 22.85 -5.02 8.61
N THR A 138 22.30 -3.81 8.57
CA THR A 138 22.45 -2.89 7.43
C THR A 138 23.90 -2.47 7.21
N GLU A 139 24.77 -2.63 8.21
CA GLU A 139 26.21 -2.47 8.06
C GLU A 139 26.83 -3.50 7.10
N LEU A 140 26.22 -4.66 6.93
CA LEU A 140 26.58 -5.66 5.93
C LEU A 140 25.93 -5.27 4.60
N HIS A 141 26.72 -4.61 3.75
CA HIS A 141 26.27 -4.15 2.45
C HIS A 141 27.37 -4.25 1.41
N CYS A 142 26.96 -4.26 0.14
CA CYS A 142 27.82 -4.25 -1.02
C CYS A 142 27.21 -3.29 -2.06
N ASP A 143 28.03 -2.42 -2.62
CA ASP A 143 27.62 -1.50 -3.67
C ASP A 143 28.01 -2.09 -5.04
N VAL A 144 27.09 -2.00 -6.00
CA VAL A 144 27.22 -2.57 -7.34
C VAL A 144 27.01 -1.48 -8.37
N GLU A 145 27.92 -1.41 -9.35
CA GLU A 145 27.88 -0.46 -10.44
C GLU A 145 27.89 -1.19 -11.79
N ILE A 146 26.94 -0.85 -12.66
CA ILE A 146 26.76 -1.45 -13.99
C ILE A 146 26.40 -0.34 -14.97
N SER A 147 26.92 -0.39 -16.20
CA SER A 147 26.55 0.55 -17.26
C SER A 147 25.42 0.00 -18.14
N LEU A 148 24.31 0.73 -18.25
CA LEU A 148 23.19 0.36 -19.12
C LEU A 148 23.35 0.96 -20.52
N VAL A 149 23.33 0.09 -21.53
CA VAL A 149 23.51 0.45 -22.95
C VAL A 149 22.26 0.13 -23.77
N HIS A 150 22.02 0.88 -24.85
CA HIS A 150 20.87 0.67 -25.74
C HIS A 150 20.97 -0.65 -26.52
N ALA A 151 19.82 -1.25 -26.81
CA ALA A 151 19.75 -2.36 -27.76
C ALA A 151 19.94 -1.81 -29.19
N PRO A 152 20.77 -2.43 -30.06
CA PRO A 152 20.93 -1.96 -31.43
C PRO A 152 19.55 -1.96 -32.13
N ASN A 153 19.15 -0.78 -32.62
CA ASN A 153 17.91 -0.59 -33.37
C ASN A 153 17.90 -1.53 -34.58
N VAL A 154 17.09 -2.59 -34.53
CA VAL A 154 16.61 -3.26 -35.72
C VAL A 154 15.35 -2.52 -36.11
N ASP A 155 15.46 -1.71 -37.17
CA ASP A 155 14.33 -1.07 -37.85
C ASP A 155 13.22 -2.11 -38.06
N THR A 156 12.17 -2.00 -37.26
CA THR A 156 10.94 -2.75 -37.44
C THR A 156 9.87 -1.73 -37.73
N ASP A 157 9.54 -1.59 -39.02
CA ASP A 157 8.39 -0.85 -39.52
C ASP A 157 7.11 -1.40 -38.85
N GLU A 158 6.61 -0.69 -37.85
CA GLU A 158 5.20 -0.75 -37.48
C GLU A 158 4.43 0.19 -38.41
N ASN A 159 3.80 -0.37 -39.45
CA ASN A 159 2.65 0.28 -40.07
C ASN A 159 1.36 -0.26 -39.45
N GLU A 160 0.58 0.67 -38.91
CA GLU A 160 -0.82 0.51 -38.55
C GLU A 160 -1.60 -0.20 -39.66
N VAL A 161 -2.39 -1.22 -39.30
CA VAL A 161 -3.62 -1.51 -40.01
C VAL A 161 -4.75 -1.63 -38.99
N GLN A 162 -5.45 -0.51 -38.82
CA GLN A 162 -6.77 -0.47 -38.25
C GLN A 162 -7.71 -1.34 -39.11
N SER A 163 -8.38 -2.28 -38.45
CA SER A 163 -9.50 -3.00 -39.03
C SER A 163 -10.73 -2.07 -39.09
N SER A 164 -11.16 -1.69 -40.29
CA SER A 164 -12.55 -1.30 -40.53
C SER A 164 -13.17 -2.20 -41.58
N ASP A 165 -14.31 -2.75 -41.19
CA ASP A 165 -15.26 -3.54 -41.97
C ASP A 165 -15.72 -2.78 -43.24
N GLY A 166 -15.90 -3.48 -44.37
CA GLY A 166 -16.31 -2.81 -45.62
C GLY A 166 -16.13 -3.58 -46.93
N LYS A 167 -16.91 -4.65 -47.12
CA LYS A 167 -17.62 -4.96 -48.39
C LYS A 167 -16.81 -5.35 -49.66
N LEU A 168 -16.82 -6.66 -49.92
CA LEU A 168 -17.25 -7.32 -51.17
C LEU A 168 -16.81 -6.69 -52.52
N MET A 169 -15.85 -7.32 -53.20
CA MET A 169 -15.91 -7.56 -54.67
C MET A 169 -15.15 -8.84 -55.04
N LEU A 170 -15.95 -9.87 -55.37
CA LEU A 170 -15.72 -10.90 -56.38
C LEU A 170 -14.35 -10.93 -57.08
N LEU A 171 -13.56 -11.95 -56.76
CA LEU A 171 -12.88 -12.73 -57.79
C LEU A 171 -13.46 -14.14 -57.78
N GLN A 172 -14.49 -14.30 -58.59
CA GLN A 172 -14.99 -15.57 -59.08
C GLN A 172 -13.85 -16.35 -59.75
N ASN A 173 -13.78 -17.63 -59.41
CA ASN A 173 -13.44 -18.74 -60.29
C ASN A 173 -12.09 -18.66 -61.03
N SER A 174 -11.05 -19.30 -60.47
CA SER A 174 -10.18 -20.12 -61.32
C SER A 174 -9.60 -21.31 -60.55
N PRO A 175 -9.41 -22.47 -61.21
CA PRO A 175 -9.25 -23.77 -60.56
C PRO A 175 -7.79 -24.03 -60.19
N PHE A 176 -7.52 -24.36 -58.92
CA PHE A 176 -6.21 -24.86 -58.49
C PHE A 176 -6.01 -26.33 -58.90
N PHE A 177 -6.13 -26.63 -60.20
CA PHE A 177 -5.68 -27.91 -60.75
C PHE A 177 -5.25 -27.72 -62.20
N LYS A 178 -4.04 -27.19 -62.42
CA LYS A 178 -3.20 -27.54 -63.59
C LYS A 178 -1.71 -27.48 -63.21
N ASN A 179 -1.10 -28.67 -63.20
CA ASN A 179 0.33 -28.98 -63.23
C ASN A 179 1.32 -27.90 -62.77
N ASP A 180 1.72 -27.97 -61.50
CA ASP A 180 3.12 -28.12 -61.09
C ASP A 180 3.17 -28.55 -59.61
N ASN A 181 3.45 -29.83 -59.38
CA ASN A 181 3.15 -30.55 -58.13
C ASN A 181 4.05 -30.24 -56.93
N VAL A 182 5.00 -29.31 -57.02
CA VAL A 182 5.95 -29.05 -55.91
C VAL A 182 5.74 -27.66 -55.29
N GLY A 183 5.42 -26.64 -56.09
CA GLY A 183 5.22 -25.27 -55.59
C GLY A 183 3.93 -25.06 -54.79
N ASN A 184 2.83 -25.70 -55.22
CA ASN A 184 1.52 -25.58 -54.56
C ASN A 184 1.43 -26.37 -53.25
N LEU A 185 2.08 -27.53 -53.16
CA LEU A 185 2.21 -28.29 -51.91
C LEU A 185 3.08 -27.54 -50.89
N LEU A 186 4.16 -26.89 -51.33
CA LEU A 186 5.03 -26.11 -50.45
C LEU A 186 4.32 -24.89 -49.84
N ALA A 187 3.42 -24.24 -50.60
CA ALA A 187 2.62 -23.12 -50.12
C ALA A 187 1.56 -23.55 -49.10
N LEU A 188 0.92 -24.71 -49.30
CA LEU A 188 -0.02 -25.31 -48.35
C LEU A 188 0.67 -25.70 -47.04
N VAL A 189 1.84 -26.35 -47.14
CA VAL A 189 2.64 -26.78 -45.98
C VAL A 189 3.16 -25.58 -45.17
N LYS A 190 3.63 -24.51 -45.83
CA LYS A 190 4.05 -23.28 -45.15
C LYS A 190 2.90 -22.55 -44.45
N TYR A 191 1.72 -22.55 -45.05
CA TYR A 191 0.53 -21.94 -44.45
C TYR A 191 0.03 -22.74 -43.24
N ASP A 192 0.07 -24.07 -43.32
CA ASP A 192 -0.24 -24.99 -42.21
C ASP A 192 0.73 -24.82 -41.03
N GLU A 193 2.05 -24.80 -41.29
CA GLU A 193 3.06 -24.57 -40.25
C GLU A 193 2.92 -23.19 -39.58
N GLY A 194 2.61 -22.15 -40.34
CA GLY A 194 2.40 -20.80 -39.81
C GLY A 194 1.18 -20.71 -38.90
N LEU A 195 0.04 -21.27 -39.33
CA LEU A 195 -1.21 -21.24 -38.56
C LEU A 195 -1.13 -22.11 -37.30
N LYS A 196 -0.47 -23.27 -37.39
CA LYS A 196 -0.16 -24.15 -36.26
C LYS A 196 0.78 -23.48 -35.26
N SER A 197 1.82 -22.78 -35.74
CA SER A 197 2.74 -22.02 -34.89
C SER A 197 2.01 -20.91 -34.11
N GLU A 198 1.12 -20.15 -34.75
CA GLU A 198 0.31 -19.15 -34.06
C GLU A 198 -0.64 -19.75 -33.02
N LEU A 199 -1.27 -20.89 -33.35
CA LEU A 199 -2.15 -21.58 -32.42
C LEU A 199 -1.39 -22.07 -31.18
N CYS A 200 -0.19 -22.62 -31.35
CA CYS A 200 0.71 -22.99 -30.25
C CYS A 200 1.08 -21.78 -29.39
N LYS A 201 1.46 -20.65 -29.98
CA LYS A 201 1.76 -19.41 -29.24
C LYS A 201 0.59 -18.93 -28.38
N HIS A 202 -0.63 -19.00 -28.91
CA HIS A 202 -1.83 -18.64 -28.16
C HIS A 202 -2.12 -19.66 -27.04
N GLY A 203 -1.95 -20.96 -27.30
CA GLY A 203 -2.10 -22.02 -26.31
C GLY A 203 -1.11 -21.90 -25.15
N GLU A 204 0.18 -21.66 -25.45
CA GLU A 204 1.21 -21.40 -24.45
C GLU A 204 0.87 -20.18 -23.60
N ARG A 205 0.35 -19.11 -24.21
CA ARG A 205 -0.04 -17.91 -23.48
C ARG A 205 -1.23 -18.14 -22.55
N VAL A 206 -2.20 -18.96 -22.96
CA VAL A 206 -3.31 -19.40 -22.09
C VAL A 206 -2.75 -20.22 -20.93
N GLY A 207 -1.91 -21.23 -21.19
CA GLY A 207 -1.32 -22.06 -20.13
C GLY A 207 -0.48 -21.27 -19.12
N LYS A 208 0.30 -20.28 -19.58
CA LYS A 208 1.05 -19.37 -18.70
C LYS A 208 0.12 -18.56 -17.78
N LEU A 209 -0.99 -18.05 -18.32
CA LEU A 209 -1.96 -17.27 -17.55
C LEU A 209 -2.75 -18.14 -16.55
N GLU A 210 -3.11 -19.37 -16.93
CA GLU A 210 -3.74 -20.34 -16.03
C GLU A 210 -2.83 -20.70 -14.86
N ASN A 211 -1.54 -20.94 -15.13
CA ASN A 211 -0.57 -21.22 -14.08
C ASN A 211 -0.36 -20.00 -13.17
N CYS A 212 -0.27 -18.79 -13.73
CA CYS A 212 -0.20 -17.55 -12.95
C CYS A 212 -1.42 -17.38 -12.03
N LEU A 213 -2.63 -17.62 -12.54
CA LEU A 213 -3.86 -17.53 -11.75
C LEU A 213 -3.91 -18.62 -10.66
N LYS A 214 -3.40 -19.82 -10.94
CA LYS A 214 -3.26 -20.89 -9.94
C LYS A 214 -2.31 -20.47 -8.80
N THR A 215 -1.13 -19.94 -9.13
CA THR A 215 -0.16 -19.44 -8.14
C THR A 215 -0.75 -18.32 -7.29
N LEU A 216 -1.43 -17.34 -7.91
CA LEU A 216 -2.07 -16.24 -7.18
C LEU A 216 -3.18 -16.72 -6.22
N ASN A 217 -3.96 -17.74 -6.61
CA ASN A 217 -4.96 -18.33 -5.72
C ASN A 217 -4.34 -19.14 -4.57
N CYS A 218 -3.20 -19.80 -4.81
CA CYS A 218 -2.43 -20.44 -3.72
C CYS A 218 -1.98 -19.37 -2.72
N TRP A 219 -1.33 -18.29 -3.19
CA TRP A 219 -0.92 -17.18 -2.32
C TRP A 219 -2.08 -16.56 -1.56
N LYS A 220 -3.22 -16.35 -2.22
CA LYS A 220 -4.45 -15.87 -1.55
C LYS A 220 -4.82 -16.78 -0.37
N THR A 221 -4.87 -18.10 -0.61
CA THR A 221 -5.25 -19.09 0.42
C THR A 221 -4.22 -19.11 1.55
N ASP A 222 -2.93 -19.04 1.24
CA ASP A 222 -1.85 -19.04 2.23
C ASP A 222 -1.91 -17.78 3.11
N ILE A 223 -2.18 -16.61 2.51
CA ILE A 223 -2.36 -15.35 3.25
C ILE A 223 -3.60 -15.41 4.15
N GLU A 224 -4.74 -15.92 3.64
CA GLU A 224 -5.97 -16.08 4.41
C GLU A 224 -5.78 -17.03 5.59
N LEU A 225 -5.10 -18.16 5.39
CA LEU A 225 -4.78 -19.13 6.45
C LEU A 225 -3.88 -18.50 7.52
N TYR A 226 -2.80 -17.84 7.11
CA TYR A 226 -1.87 -17.17 8.03
C TYR A 226 -2.54 -16.06 8.84
N MET A 227 -3.44 -15.27 8.22
CA MET A 227 -4.23 -14.28 8.96
C MET A 227 -5.16 -14.94 9.99
N SER A 228 -5.80 -16.08 9.65
CA SER A 228 -6.64 -16.81 10.60
C SER A 228 -5.84 -17.29 11.81
N GLU A 229 -4.65 -17.85 11.61
CA GLU A 229 -3.77 -18.30 12.71
C GLU A 229 -3.33 -17.15 13.62
N LEU A 230 -3.02 -15.99 13.03
CA LEU A 230 -2.70 -14.78 13.80
C LEU A 230 -3.92 -14.22 14.53
N GLN A 231 -5.12 -14.33 13.96
CA GLN A 231 -6.38 -13.90 14.58
C GLN A 231 -6.80 -14.81 15.73
N ASP A 232 -6.57 -16.12 15.64
CA ASP A 232 -6.83 -17.09 16.71
C ASP A 232 -5.96 -16.84 17.96
N SER A 233 -4.84 -16.12 17.78
CA SER A 233 -3.96 -15.69 18.85
C SER A 233 -4.44 -14.41 19.58
N LEU A 234 -5.55 -13.80 19.13
CA LEU A 234 -6.16 -12.58 19.68
C LEU A 234 -7.49 -12.91 20.40
N GLU A 235 -7.84 -12.12 21.40
CA GLU A 235 -9.16 -12.22 22.05
C GLU A 235 -10.29 -11.75 21.10
N PRO A 236 -11.52 -12.32 21.19
CA PRO A 236 -12.62 -12.01 20.26
C PRO A 236 -12.95 -10.52 20.13
N ASP A 237 -12.80 -9.77 21.23
CA ASP A 237 -13.06 -8.32 21.26
C ASP A 237 -12.00 -7.53 20.46
N LEU A 238 -10.75 -8.00 20.42
CA LEU A 238 -9.65 -7.38 19.67
C LEU A 238 -9.69 -7.74 18.18
N VAL A 239 -10.22 -8.93 17.83
CA VAL A 239 -10.41 -9.38 16.43
C VAL A 239 -11.44 -8.51 15.72
N ASN A 240 -12.52 -8.10 16.41
CA ASN A 240 -13.48 -7.14 15.86
C ASN A 240 -12.91 -5.72 15.70
N ASP A 241 -11.83 -5.42 16.44
CA ASP A 241 -11.08 -4.16 16.37
C ASP A 241 -9.82 -4.25 15.48
N LEU A 242 -9.68 -5.26 14.61
CA LEU A 242 -8.55 -5.32 13.68
C LEU A 242 -8.61 -4.27 12.57
N ASP A 243 -9.83 -3.94 12.13
CA ASP A 243 -10.13 -2.78 11.27
C ASP A 243 -9.97 -1.44 12.01
N CYS A 244 -9.65 -1.47 13.32
CA CYS A 244 -9.81 -0.35 14.24
C CYS A 244 -8.53 0.44 14.48
N LEU A 245 -7.35 -0.14 14.29
CA LEU A 245 -6.11 0.61 14.41
C LEU A 245 -5.98 1.51 13.19
N SER A 246 -6.21 2.80 13.33
CA SER A 246 -5.75 3.76 12.34
C SER A 246 -4.63 4.56 12.94
N THR A 247 -3.43 4.41 12.40
CA THR A 247 -2.28 5.13 12.95
C THR A 247 -2.31 6.58 12.49
N LYS A 248 -1.60 7.44 13.23
CA LYS A 248 -1.47 8.84 12.85
C LYS A 248 -0.86 8.96 11.45
N GLU A 249 0.09 8.09 11.10
CA GLU A 249 0.76 8.03 9.80
C GLU A 249 -0.22 7.66 8.66
N GLU A 250 -1.13 6.71 8.88
CA GLU A 250 -2.13 6.34 7.88
C GLU A 250 -3.09 7.49 7.59
N ILE A 251 -3.60 8.17 8.64
CA ILE A 251 -4.46 9.34 8.47
C ILE A 251 -3.68 10.49 7.82
N THR A 252 -2.42 10.71 8.19
CA THR A 252 -1.55 11.71 7.54
C THR A 252 -1.44 11.45 6.04
N LYS A 253 -1.12 10.21 5.61
CA LYS A 253 -1.05 9.85 4.19
C LYS A 253 -2.38 10.05 3.46
N LEU A 254 -3.51 9.75 4.12
CA LEU A 254 -4.84 9.99 3.55
C LEU A 254 -5.14 11.48 3.34
N ILE A 255 -4.66 12.36 4.23
CA ILE A 255 -4.79 13.81 4.08
C ILE A 255 -3.82 14.32 3.00
N GLU A 256 -2.56 13.88 3.01
CA GLU A 256 -1.55 14.24 2.01
C GLU A 256 -1.96 13.87 0.58
N GLY A 257 -2.61 12.72 0.40
CA GLY A 257 -3.15 12.26 -0.88
C GLY A 257 -4.28 13.13 -1.44
N ARG A 258 -4.84 14.07 -0.66
CA ARG A 258 -5.86 15.02 -1.12
C ARG A 258 -5.20 16.27 -1.70
N GLY A 259 -4.70 16.15 -2.93
CA GLY A 259 -3.88 17.18 -3.60
C GLY A 259 -4.45 18.60 -3.63
N HIS A 260 -5.74 18.80 -3.40
CA HIS A 260 -6.39 20.11 -3.40
C HIS A 260 -6.76 20.72 -2.04
N SER A 261 -6.31 20.12 -0.95
CA SER A 261 -6.64 20.56 0.41
C SER A 261 -5.53 21.41 1.03
N ALA A 262 -5.90 22.49 1.75
CA ALA A 262 -4.98 23.28 2.57
C ALA A 262 -4.22 22.41 3.60
N ALA A 263 -4.91 21.47 4.24
CA ALA A 263 -4.28 20.52 5.16
C ALA A 263 -3.25 19.60 4.48
N SER A 264 -3.51 19.21 3.23
CA SER A 264 -2.57 18.41 2.44
C SER A 264 -1.30 19.21 2.13
N THR A 265 -1.46 20.45 1.66
CA THR A 265 -0.34 21.36 1.39
C THR A 265 0.50 21.57 2.65
N LEU A 266 -0.16 21.85 3.78
CA LEU A 266 0.50 22.07 5.06
C LEU A 266 1.35 20.86 5.47
N LEU A 267 0.76 19.66 5.48
CA LEU A 267 1.45 18.43 5.90
C LEU A 267 2.64 18.10 4.98
N CYS A 268 2.47 18.25 3.66
CA CYS A 268 3.57 18.03 2.71
C CYS A 268 4.69 19.06 2.88
N SER A 269 4.36 20.32 3.19
CA SER A 269 5.37 21.37 3.42
C SER A 269 6.20 21.08 4.67
N ILE A 270 5.54 20.62 5.75
CA ILE A 270 6.21 20.17 6.97
C ILE A 270 7.14 18.98 6.69
N ALA A 271 6.66 17.98 5.94
CA ALA A 271 7.43 16.78 5.63
C ALA A 271 8.69 17.06 4.80
N GLN A 272 8.66 18.07 3.93
CA GLN A 272 9.81 18.46 3.11
C GLN A 272 10.77 19.43 3.82
N GLY A 273 10.47 19.87 5.05
CA GLY A 273 11.31 20.80 5.80
C GLY A 273 11.33 22.23 5.25
N HIS A 274 10.43 22.58 4.32
CA HIS A 274 10.30 23.93 3.73
C HIS A 274 9.56 24.92 4.65
N TRP A 275 9.55 24.67 5.95
CA TRP A 275 8.74 25.43 6.90
C TRP A 275 9.26 26.85 7.11
N MET A 276 8.59 27.83 6.49
CA MET A 276 8.86 29.26 6.65
C MET A 276 8.73 29.71 8.11
N ASP A 277 9.59 30.66 8.52
CA ASP A 277 9.64 31.24 9.88
C ASP A 277 8.28 31.82 10.35
N VAL A 278 7.45 32.29 9.41
CA VAL A 278 6.10 32.86 9.67
C VAL A 278 5.07 31.81 10.10
N MET A 279 5.31 30.52 9.82
CA MET A 279 4.35 29.45 10.08
C MET A 279 4.69 28.63 11.33
N GLN A 280 5.74 28.99 12.08
CA GLN A 280 6.17 28.30 13.32
C GLN A 280 5.06 28.13 14.39
N ASP A 281 3.99 28.91 14.26
CA ASP A 281 2.83 28.93 15.15
C ASP A 281 1.57 28.24 14.58
N VAL A 282 1.71 27.39 13.56
CA VAL A 282 0.68 26.41 13.21
C VAL A 282 0.81 25.18 14.11
N VAL A 283 -0.26 24.82 14.80
CA VAL A 283 -0.29 23.70 15.75
C VAL A 283 -0.50 22.37 15.04
N GLY A 284 -1.32 22.34 13.98
CA GLY A 284 -1.53 21.14 13.16
C GLY A 284 -2.92 21.07 12.53
N VAL A 285 -3.33 19.87 12.12
CA VAL A 285 -4.64 19.58 11.52
C VAL A 285 -5.51 18.84 12.54
N VAL A 286 -6.78 19.23 12.71
CA VAL A 286 -7.68 18.70 13.76
C VAL A 286 -7.65 17.17 13.86
N ALA A 287 -7.76 16.45 12.74
CA ALA A 287 -7.73 14.99 12.70
C ALA A 287 -6.48 14.36 13.35
N LEU A 288 -5.36 15.08 13.37
CA LEU A 288 -4.06 14.58 13.85
C LEU A 288 -3.69 15.11 15.24
N LEU A 289 -4.54 15.95 15.85
CA LEU A 289 -4.27 16.56 17.16
C LEU A 289 -4.69 15.70 18.35
N GLY A 290 -5.49 14.67 18.14
CA GLY A 290 -5.91 13.74 19.18
C GLY A 290 -6.13 12.33 18.64
N THR A 291 -6.17 11.36 19.56
CA THR A 291 -6.46 9.96 19.28
C THR A 291 -7.71 9.53 20.04
N VAL A 292 -8.32 8.40 19.72
CA VAL A 292 -9.48 7.87 20.45
C VAL A 292 -9.33 6.38 20.74
N GLY A 293 -10.10 5.86 21.70
CA GLY A 293 -9.99 4.48 22.15
C GLY A 293 -10.59 3.41 21.22
N SER A 294 -11.41 3.80 20.23
CA SER A 294 -12.01 2.85 19.27
C SER A 294 -12.37 3.52 17.94
N ILE A 295 -12.51 2.72 16.88
CA ILE A 295 -12.84 3.15 15.52
C ILE A 295 -14.30 3.53 15.40
N LYS A 296 -15.20 2.83 16.11
CA LYS A 296 -16.62 3.20 16.17
C LYS A 296 -16.75 4.62 16.72
N LEU A 297 -16.05 4.91 17.82
CA LEU A 297 -15.98 6.24 18.38
C LEU A 297 -15.32 7.23 17.39
N SER A 298 -14.20 6.85 16.79
CA SER A 298 -13.49 7.72 15.85
C SER A 298 -14.36 8.16 14.68
N ARG A 299 -15.02 7.20 14.02
CA ARG A 299 -15.88 7.43 12.87
C ARG A 299 -17.08 8.28 13.26
N ILE A 300 -17.76 7.96 14.36
CA ILE A 300 -18.96 8.72 14.73
C ILE A 300 -18.63 10.15 15.14
N LEU A 301 -17.49 10.39 15.79
CA LEU A 301 -17.02 11.75 16.09
C LEU A 301 -16.63 12.51 14.83
N ALA A 302 -15.97 11.85 13.86
CA ALA A 302 -15.62 12.45 12.59
C ALA A 302 -16.85 12.80 11.74
N GLU A 303 -17.87 11.94 11.75
CA GLU A 303 -19.16 12.21 11.11
C GLU A 303 -19.93 13.33 11.82
N TYR A 304 -19.87 13.37 13.15
CA TYR A 304 -20.45 14.45 13.95
C TYR A 304 -19.80 15.80 13.59
N LEU A 305 -18.48 15.89 13.52
CA LEU A 305 -17.77 17.12 13.17
C LEU A 305 -17.94 17.50 11.70
N GLY A 306 -17.95 16.52 10.82
CA GLY A 306 -17.91 16.74 9.38
C GLY A 306 -16.48 16.94 8.87
N GLU A 307 -16.32 16.68 7.58
CA GLU A 307 -15.01 16.60 6.92
C GLU A 307 -14.23 17.92 6.97
N ASP A 308 -14.90 19.06 6.73
CA ASP A 308 -14.27 20.38 6.75
C ASP A 308 -13.64 20.73 8.11
N GLN A 309 -14.29 20.32 9.21
CA GLN A 309 -13.76 20.51 10.57
C GLN A 309 -12.62 19.53 10.86
N MET A 310 -12.71 18.29 10.37
CA MET A 310 -11.66 17.27 10.56
C MET A 310 -10.35 17.67 9.86
N VAL A 311 -10.43 18.34 8.71
CA VAL A 311 -9.25 18.83 7.98
C VAL A 311 -8.94 20.31 8.24
N ALA A 312 -9.56 20.92 9.25
CA ALA A 312 -9.28 22.31 9.60
C ALA A 312 -7.84 22.47 10.10
N VAL A 313 -7.21 23.57 9.70
CA VAL A 313 -5.86 23.97 10.15
C VAL A 313 -6.00 24.71 11.47
N VAL A 314 -5.16 24.39 12.45
CA VAL A 314 -5.18 25.00 13.78
C VAL A 314 -3.93 25.86 13.95
N CYS A 315 -4.14 27.15 14.20
CA CYS A 315 -3.10 28.16 14.44
C CYS A 315 -3.16 28.64 15.88
N LYS A 316 -2.02 29.09 16.43
CA LYS A 316 -2.01 29.73 17.75
C LYS A 316 -2.81 31.04 17.71
N SER A 317 -2.44 31.98 16.85
CA SER A 317 -3.01 33.33 16.80
C SER A 317 -3.74 33.67 15.49
N TYR A 318 -4.49 34.78 15.50
CA TYR A 318 -5.18 35.31 14.33
C TYR A 318 -4.21 35.82 13.25
N GLU A 319 -3.08 36.39 13.64
CA GLU A 319 -2.06 36.91 12.72
C GLU A 319 -1.50 35.80 11.82
N VAL A 320 -1.24 34.63 12.41
CA VAL A 320 -0.77 33.43 11.69
C VAL A 320 -1.85 32.91 10.75
N ALA A 321 -3.10 32.83 11.23
CA ALA A 321 -4.22 32.41 10.40
C ALA A 321 -4.44 33.34 9.20
N ARG A 322 -4.29 34.65 9.39
CA ARG A 322 -4.36 35.63 8.30
C ARG A 322 -3.15 35.56 7.37
N ALA A 323 -1.99 35.12 7.84
CA ALA A 323 -0.81 34.93 6.99
C ALA A 323 -0.95 33.72 6.04
N LEU A 324 -1.84 32.76 6.34
CA LEU A 324 -2.10 31.61 5.47
C LEU A 324 -2.75 31.99 4.14
N GLU A 325 -3.53 33.08 4.10
CA GLU A 325 -4.18 33.56 2.87
C GLU A 325 -4.18 35.09 2.82
N GLN A 326 -3.63 35.65 1.75
CA GLN A 326 -3.59 37.09 1.52
C GLN A 326 -4.40 37.45 0.29
N TYR A 327 -4.94 38.66 0.31
CA TYR A 327 -5.77 39.19 -0.75
C TYR A 327 -5.05 40.34 -1.44
N ASP A 328 -5.20 40.44 -2.76
CA ASP A 328 -4.71 41.56 -3.54
C ASP A 328 -5.58 42.81 -3.32
N HIS A 329 -5.23 43.90 -4.00
CA HIS A 329 -5.96 45.16 -3.92
C HIS A 329 -7.39 45.10 -4.50
N ASN A 330 -7.71 44.05 -5.27
CA ASN A 330 -9.04 43.81 -5.83
C ASN A 330 -9.90 42.93 -4.90
N GLY A 331 -9.32 42.42 -3.81
CA GLY A 331 -9.99 41.50 -2.89
C GLY A 331 -9.99 40.05 -3.39
N GLU A 332 -9.19 39.73 -4.40
CA GLU A 332 -8.98 38.36 -4.88
C GLU A 332 -7.80 37.72 -4.15
N VAL A 333 -7.80 36.40 -4.03
CA VAL A 333 -6.73 35.68 -3.33
C VAL A 333 -5.42 35.79 -4.13
N ASP A 334 -4.34 36.28 -3.51
CA ASP A 334 -3.02 36.31 -4.15
C ASP A 334 -2.37 34.93 -4.06
N SER A 335 -2.39 34.20 -5.19
CA SER A 335 -1.85 32.85 -5.29
C SER A 335 -0.34 32.76 -5.08
N ARG A 336 0.38 33.89 -5.03
CA ARG A 336 1.84 33.96 -4.84
C ARG A 336 2.24 34.06 -3.37
N LEU A 337 1.28 34.16 -2.45
CA LEU A 337 1.52 34.40 -1.02
C LEU A 337 0.88 33.31 -0.16
N GLY A 338 1.35 33.22 1.09
CA GLY A 338 0.81 32.31 2.10
C GLY A 338 0.84 30.84 1.67
N LEU A 339 -0.21 30.10 2.02
CA LEU A 339 -0.31 28.67 1.76
C LEU A 339 -0.50 28.34 0.26
N HIS A 340 -0.99 29.29 -0.54
CA HIS A 340 -1.13 29.12 -1.99
C HIS A 340 0.23 29.12 -2.71
N ALA A 341 1.19 29.91 -2.21
CA ALA A 341 2.57 29.89 -2.69
C ALA A 341 3.21 28.51 -2.45
N GLU A 342 3.03 27.96 -1.23
CA GLU A 342 3.52 26.63 -0.86
C GLU A 342 2.85 25.52 -1.69
N ALA A 343 1.54 25.63 -1.93
CA ALA A 343 0.86 24.71 -2.82
C ALA A 343 1.49 24.72 -4.21
N THR A 344 1.76 25.90 -4.76
CA THR A 344 2.39 26.07 -6.07
C THR A 344 3.80 25.47 -6.10
N ALA A 345 4.61 25.70 -5.05
CA ALA A 345 5.95 25.10 -4.93
C ALA A 345 5.90 23.56 -4.89
N LEU A 346 4.86 23.00 -4.28
CA LEU A 346 4.60 21.55 -4.24
C LEU A 346 3.91 21.00 -5.51
N SER A 347 3.73 21.82 -6.56
CA SER A 347 2.94 21.46 -7.76
C SER A 347 1.51 21.02 -7.43
N LYS A 348 0.93 21.58 -6.38
CA LYS A 348 -0.45 21.42 -5.90
C LYS A 348 -1.24 22.71 -6.11
N SER A 349 -2.55 22.64 -5.92
CA SER A 349 -3.43 23.82 -5.94
C SER A 349 -4.48 23.69 -4.85
N ILE A 350 -4.71 24.72 -4.04
CA ILE A 350 -5.76 24.69 -3.02
C ILE A 350 -7.06 25.12 -3.67
N SER A 351 -8.06 24.25 -3.66
CA SER A 351 -9.36 24.53 -4.26
C SER A 351 -10.43 24.73 -3.19
N GLY A 352 -11.20 25.81 -3.32
CA GLY A 352 -12.31 26.11 -2.42
C GLY A 352 -11.86 26.70 -1.08
N ARG A 353 -12.82 26.87 -0.17
CA ARG A 353 -12.56 27.42 1.16
C ARG A 353 -12.04 26.34 2.10
N PHE A 354 -11.14 26.69 2.99
CA PHE A 354 -10.69 25.84 4.08
C PHE A 354 -10.92 26.53 5.42
N LEU A 355 -11.07 25.74 6.48
CA LEU A 355 -11.29 26.25 7.83
C LEU A 355 -9.95 26.42 8.55
N VAL A 356 -9.78 27.58 9.20
CA VAL A 356 -8.68 27.85 10.12
C VAL A 356 -9.24 28.14 11.50
N VAL A 357 -8.67 27.51 12.52
CA VAL A 357 -9.05 27.69 13.92
C VAL A 357 -7.91 28.40 14.64
N CYS A 358 -8.18 29.60 15.16
CA CYS A 358 -7.23 30.39 15.96
C CYS A 358 -7.46 30.11 17.43
N LEU A 359 -6.48 29.53 18.14
CA LEU A 359 -6.66 29.09 19.53
C LEU A 359 -6.85 30.24 20.51
N GLU A 360 -6.09 31.34 20.36
CA GLU A 360 -6.21 32.51 21.24
C GLU A 360 -7.57 33.23 21.14
N ASP A 361 -8.27 33.09 20.01
CA ASP A 361 -9.61 33.66 19.81
C ASP A 361 -10.74 32.73 20.31
N ILE A 362 -10.41 31.51 20.75
CA ILE A 362 -11.41 30.60 21.31
C ILE A 362 -11.68 30.99 22.75
N ARG A 363 -12.96 31.18 23.07
CA ARG A 363 -13.39 31.25 24.47
C ARG A 363 -13.18 29.89 25.15
N PRO A 364 -12.27 29.79 26.13
CA PRO A 364 -11.91 28.52 26.76
C PRO A 364 -13.02 28.03 27.70
N TYR A 365 -12.98 26.74 28.02
CA TYR A 365 -13.76 26.17 29.11
C TYR A 365 -13.23 26.61 30.47
N LEU A 366 -14.10 27.20 31.29
CA LEU A 366 -13.74 27.75 32.60
C LEU A 366 -14.13 26.86 33.79
N GLY A 367 -14.74 25.69 33.56
CA GLY A 367 -15.21 24.81 34.64
C GLY A 367 -14.14 23.89 35.25
N GLY A 368 -12.87 24.08 34.89
CA GLY A 368 -11.74 23.37 35.46
C GLY A 368 -11.42 22.01 34.83
N VAL A 369 -10.24 21.51 35.16
CA VAL A 369 -9.70 20.20 34.73
C VAL A 369 -9.37 19.36 35.95
N GLU A 370 -9.45 18.04 35.80
CA GLU A 370 -9.09 17.11 36.86
C GLU A 370 -7.57 17.10 37.08
N VAL A 371 -7.12 17.54 38.27
CA VAL A 371 -5.71 17.84 38.57
C VAL A 371 -4.82 16.59 38.53
N ASN A 372 -5.36 15.44 38.92
CA ASN A 372 -4.61 14.18 39.01
C ASN A 372 -4.80 13.28 37.78
N ASP A 373 -5.60 13.71 36.78
CA ASP A 373 -5.76 12.94 35.55
C ASP A 373 -4.62 13.27 34.58
N PRO A 374 -3.80 12.29 34.16
CA PRO A 374 -2.73 12.51 33.19
C PRO A 374 -3.25 13.05 31.85
N GLN A 375 -4.52 12.81 31.50
CA GLN A 375 -5.19 13.34 30.31
C GLN A 375 -5.84 14.72 30.50
N ARG A 376 -5.74 15.30 31.70
CA ARG A 376 -6.31 16.61 32.10
C ARG A 376 -7.77 16.77 31.65
N LYS A 377 -8.61 15.78 31.92
CA LYS A 377 -10.02 15.79 31.50
C LYS A 377 -10.78 16.95 32.10
N LEU A 378 -11.76 17.46 31.36
CA LEU A 378 -12.62 18.55 31.82
C LEU A 378 -13.56 18.05 32.91
N ILE A 379 -13.74 18.85 33.97
CA ILE A 379 -14.73 18.55 35.01
C ILE A 379 -16.11 18.86 34.44
N LEU A 380 -16.84 17.83 34.02
CA LEU A 380 -18.19 17.94 33.45
C LEU A 380 -19.15 17.10 34.29
N PRO A 381 -20.25 17.68 34.81
CA PRO A 381 -21.20 16.93 35.60
C PRO A 381 -21.87 15.84 34.76
N ALA A 382 -21.98 14.63 35.30
CA ALA A 382 -22.66 13.54 34.61
C ALA A 382 -24.14 13.89 34.35
N PRO A 383 -24.71 13.49 33.20
CA PRO A 383 -26.11 13.73 32.92
C PRO A 383 -27.01 12.97 33.91
N ARG A 384 -28.20 13.52 34.14
CA ARG A 384 -29.21 13.00 35.07
C ARG A 384 -30.55 12.97 34.36
N LEU A 385 -31.23 11.82 34.41
CA LEU A 385 -32.63 11.72 33.99
C LEU A 385 -33.53 12.48 34.97
N LEU A 386 -34.79 12.71 34.60
CA LEU A 386 -35.80 13.32 35.50
C LEU A 386 -36.00 12.52 36.80
N SER A 387 -35.73 11.21 36.76
CA SER A 387 -35.73 10.32 37.92
C SER A 387 -34.53 10.51 38.85
N GLY A 388 -33.53 11.31 38.48
CA GLY A 388 -32.28 11.48 39.22
C GLY A 388 -31.21 10.41 38.93
N ASN A 389 -31.56 9.36 38.18
CA ASN A 389 -30.63 8.29 37.81
C ASN A 389 -29.67 8.71 36.68
N TYR A 390 -28.54 8.01 36.57
CA TYR A 390 -27.67 8.11 35.40
C TYR A 390 -28.40 7.53 34.16
N PRO A 391 -28.33 8.18 33.00
CA PRO A 391 -28.82 7.59 31.77
C PRO A 391 -28.08 6.28 31.47
N PRO A 392 -28.80 5.17 31.22
CA PRO A 392 -28.20 3.93 30.72
C PRO A 392 -27.38 4.19 29.45
N GLY A 393 -26.33 3.39 29.24
CA GLY A 393 -25.47 3.48 28.07
C GLY A 393 -24.60 4.73 27.97
N PHE A 394 -24.63 5.67 28.93
CA PHE A 394 -23.78 6.86 28.88
C PHE A 394 -22.31 6.50 29.10
N ILE A 395 -21.49 6.72 28.07
CA ILE A 395 -20.05 6.42 28.06
C ILE A 395 -19.24 7.59 28.60
N GLY A 396 -19.60 8.81 28.21
CA GLY A 396 -18.87 10.01 28.59
C GLY A 396 -19.12 11.19 27.67
N TYR A 397 -18.41 12.28 27.92
CA TYR A 397 -18.43 13.44 27.03
C TYR A 397 -17.37 13.29 25.94
N ALA A 398 -17.73 13.54 24.68
CA ALA A 398 -16.85 13.39 23.53
C ALA A 398 -15.51 14.13 23.71
N VAL A 399 -15.54 15.35 24.26
CA VAL A 399 -14.34 16.14 24.57
C VAL A 399 -13.37 15.44 25.52
N ASN A 400 -13.83 14.56 26.41
CA ASN A 400 -13.01 13.81 27.37
C ASN A 400 -12.60 12.41 26.86
N LEU A 401 -13.19 11.97 25.74
CA LEU A 401 -12.89 10.67 25.12
C LEU A 401 -11.82 10.78 24.02
N VAL A 402 -11.47 12.00 23.60
CA VAL A 402 -10.27 12.27 22.78
C VAL A 402 -9.04 12.26 23.68
N ASN A 403 -8.07 11.42 23.37
CA ASN A 403 -6.78 11.37 24.04
C ASN A 403 -5.79 12.34 23.40
N LEU A 404 -4.94 12.95 24.23
CA LEU A 404 -3.86 13.84 23.79
C LEU A 404 -2.52 13.19 24.13
N GLU A 405 -1.59 13.26 23.17
CA GLU A 405 -0.21 12.79 23.30
C GLU A 405 0.74 13.98 23.42
N HIS A 406 1.99 13.74 23.83
CA HIS A 406 3.03 14.76 23.76
C HIS A 406 3.36 15.08 22.28
N PRO A 407 3.57 16.36 21.91
CA PRO A 407 3.58 17.54 22.78
C PRO A 407 2.20 18.21 22.99
N HIS A 408 1.13 17.73 22.35
CA HIS A 408 -0.19 18.37 22.36
C HIS A 408 -0.83 18.47 23.74
N ILE A 409 -0.56 17.51 24.63
CA ILE A 409 -1.08 17.54 25.99
C ILE A 409 -0.45 18.63 26.88
N ASP A 410 0.80 18.99 26.58
CA ASP A 410 1.53 20.04 27.29
C ASP A 410 1.30 21.42 26.70
N TYR A 411 0.77 21.49 25.48
CA TYR A 411 0.47 22.75 24.82
C TYR A 411 -0.39 23.66 25.70
N ARG A 412 0.01 24.93 25.82
CA ARG A 412 -0.78 25.98 26.48
C ARG A 412 -0.86 27.21 25.57
N THR A 413 -2.04 27.82 25.52
CA THR A 413 -2.23 29.18 24.99
C THR A 413 -1.48 30.20 25.84
N GLU A 414 -1.35 31.43 25.34
CA GLU A 414 -0.78 32.54 26.11
C GLU A 414 -1.55 32.79 27.42
N SER A 415 -2.86 32.58 27.38
CA SER A 415 -3.73 32.64 28.55
C SER A 415 -3.66 31.40 29.47
N GLY A 416 -2.80 30.43 29.18
CA GLY A 416 -2.55 29.26 30.02
C GLY A 416 -3.54 28.09 29.86
N HIS A 417 -4.32 28.04 28.78
CA HIS A 417 -5.30 26.97 28.55
C HIS A 417 -4.78 25.91 27.58
N GLY A 418 -5.10 24.63 27.82
CA GLY A 418 -4.74 23.53 26.93
C GLY A 418 -5.66 23.37 25.71
N LEU A 419 -5.31 22.44 24.82
CA LEU A 419 -6.12 22.11 23.64
C LEU A 419 -7.49 21.50 24.00
N ARG A 420 -7.57 20.80 25.14
CA ARG A 420 -8.84 20.21 25.58
C ARG A 420 -9.82 21.31 26.00
N GLU A 421 -9.34 22.28 26.77
CA GLU A 421 -10.11 23.43 27.26
C GLU A 421 -10.51 24.39 26.13
N THR A 422 -9.75 24.44 25.04
CA THR A 422 -9.96 25.34 23.89
C THR A 422 -10.54 24.60 22.68
N LEU A 423 -9.69 24.03 21.83
CA LEU A 423 -10.04 23.40 20.56
C LEU A 423 -11.11 22.31 20.70
N PHE A 424 -10.85 21.28 21.51
CA PHE A 424 -11.77 20.14 21.58
C PHE A 424 -13.07 20.49 22.30
N TYR A 425 -13.05 21.43 23.25
CA TYR A 425 -14.28 21.95 23.84
C TYR A 425 -15.08 22.82 22.85
N ARG A 426 -14.43 23.58 21.96
CA ARG A 426 -15.13 24.29 20.87
C ARG A 426 -15.80 23.31 19.91
N LEU A 427 -15.09 22.23 19.53
CA LEU A 427 -15.57 21.24 18.57
C LEU A 427 -16.71 20.37 19.13
N PHE A 428 -16.54 19.87 20.36
CA PHE A 428 -17.47 18.91 20.95
C PHE A 428 -18.34 19.48 22.07
N SER A 429 -17.94 20.56 22.71
CA SER A 429 -18.65 21.14 23.86
C SER A 429 -19.05 20.05 24.88
N LYS A 430 -20.34 19.95 25.22
CA LYS A 430 -20.91 18.90 26.09
C LYS A 430 -21.61 17.79 25.29
N VAL A 431 -21.13 17.44 24.11
CA VAL A 431 -21.65 16.30 23.33
C VAL A 431 -21.46 15.01 24.12
N GLN A 432 -22.56 14.29 24.32
CA GLN A 432 -22.62 13.05 25.08
C GLN A 432 -22.43 11.84 24.15
N VAL A 433 -21.77 10.79 24.62
CA VAL A 433 -21.56 9.55 23.86
C VAL A 433 -22.29 8.41 24.56
N TYR A 434 -23.04 7.63 23.79
CA TYR A 434 -23.83 6.50 24.23
C TYR A 434 -23.42 5.20 23.54
N GLU A 435 -23.72 4.06 24.17
CA GLU A 435 -23.48 2.75 23.59
C GLU A 435 -24.43 2.47 22.41
N THR A 436 -25.75 2.63 22.63
CA THR A 436 -26.76 2.39 21.60
C THR A 436 -27.62 3.62 21.28
N ARG A 437 -28.25 3.62 20.10
CA ARG A 437 -29.18 4.67 19.67
C ARG A 437 -30.41 4.72 20.58
N GLU A 438 -30.92 3.58 21.00
CA GLU A 438 -32.08 3.48 21.90
C GLU A 438 -31.81 4.16 23.24
N GLU A 439 -30.66 3.90 23.86
CA GLU A 439 -30.27 4.53 25.11
C GLU A 439 -30.07 6.03 24.97
N MET A 440 -29.46 6.47 23.86
CA MET A 440 -29.33 7.89 23.52
C MET A 440 -30.70 8.58 23.39
N GLU A 441 -31.67 7.93 22.73
CA GLU A 441 -33.03 8.44 22.55
C GLU A 441 -33.78 8.52 23.88
N ASN A 442 -33.64 7.51 24.73
CA ASN A 442 -34.20 7.49 26.09
C ASN A 442 -33.62 8.61 26.97
N ALA A 443 -32.37 9.01 26.71
CA ALA A 443 -31.68 10.09 27.42
C ALA A 443 -31.92 11.50 26.84
N ARG A 444 -32.75 11.64 25.80
CA ARG A 444 -32.92 12.90 25.06
C ARG A 444 -33.25 14.12 25.93
N ASN A 445 -33.99 13.93 27.03
CA ASN A 445 -34.37 15.01 27.94
C ASN A 445 -33.18 15.61 28.73
N CYS A 446 -32.07 14.89 28.89
CA CYS A 446 -30.87 15.39 29.56
C CYS A 446 -29.74 15.77 28.58
N ILE A 447 -29.96 15.65 27.27
CA ILE A 447 -29.01 16.05 26.23
C ILE A 447 -29.22 17.52 25.89
N THR A 448 -28.15 18.33 26.00
CA THR A 448 -28.24 19.80 25.82
C THR A 448 -27.47 20.34 24.61
N HIS A 449 -26.31 19.74 24.28
CA HIS A 449 -25.42 20.25 23.23
C HIS A 449 -25.35 19.33 22.00
N GLY A 450 -25.76 18.08 22.15
CA GLY A 450 -25.72 17.03 21.14
C GLY A 450 -25.38 15.69 21.79
N ALA A 451 -25.62 14.61 21.05
CA ALA A 451 -25.23 13.27 21.46
C ALA A 451 -24.92 12.39 20.24
N VAL A 452 -24.10 11.38 20.45
CA VAL A 452 -23.82 10.33 19.46
C VAL A 452 -23.92 8.95 20.11
N SER A 453 -24.23 7.92 19.33
CA SER A 453 -24.17 6.53 19.77
C SER A 453 -23.21 5.69 18.92
N LEU A 454 -22.57 4.68 19.52
CA LEU A 454 -21.55 3.86 18.83
C LEU A 454 -22.12 2.99 17.70
N ASP A 455 -23.43 2.75 17.69
CA ASP A 455 -24.18 2.09 16.61
C ASP A 455 -24.66 3.06 15.51
N GLY A 456 -24.21 4.31 15.53
CA GLY A 456 -24.38 5.27 14.43
C GLY A 456 -25.52 6.27 14.60
N GLY A 457 -25.98 6.55 15.81
CA GLY A 457 -26.94 7.63 16.07
C GLY A 457 -26.24 8.98 16.21
N ILE A 458 -26.82 10.03 15.64
CA ILE A 458 -26.30 11.41 15.77
C ILE A 458 -27.46 12.37 16.05
N LEU A 459 -27.45 12.96 17.24
CA LEU A 459 -28.29 14.08 17.64
C LEU A 459 -27.44 15.34 17.74
N ARG A 460 -27.70 16.31 16.87
CA ARG A 460 -27.04 17.61 16.87
C ARG A 460 -27.77 18.58 17.79
N LYS A 461 -27.14 19.71 18.09
CA LYS A 461 -27.74 20.80 18.87
C LYS A 461 -29.06 21.27 18.23
N ASN A 462 -29.95 21.82 19.06
CA ASN A 462 -31.24 22.40 18.65
C ASN A 462 -32.22 21.38 18.01
N GLY A 463 -32.13 20.11 18.38
CA GLY A 463 -33.09 19.08 17.95
C GLY A 463 -32.90 18.59 16.51
N ILE A 464 -31.77 18.89 15.88
CA ILE A 464 -31.43 18.40 14.54
C ILE A 464 -30.95 16.95 14.65
N ILE A 465 -31.52 16.04 13.86
CA ILE A 465 -31.15 14.62 13.82
C ILE A 465 -30.47 14.33 12.49
N SER A 466 -29.38 13.55 12.49
CA SER A 466 -28.78 13.05 11.25
C SER A 466 -29.18 11.60 11.03
N LEU A 467 -29.74 11.30 9.86
CA LEU A 467 -30.21 9.97 9.47
C LEU A 467 -29.45 9.52 8.21
N GLY A 468 -29.32 8.20 8.04
CA GLY A 468 -28.59 7.59 6.92
C GLY A 468 -27.21 7.06 7.32
N PHE A 469 -26.54 6.41 6.36
CA PHE A 469 -25.19 5.87 6.55
C PHE A 469 -24.18 6.78 5.85
N ARG A 470 -23.21 7.28 6.62
CA ARG A 470 -22.04 7.96 6.06
C ARG A 470 -20.79 7.30 6.63
N ASN A 471 -19.82 7.06 5.76
CA ASN A 471 -18.54 6.52 6.17
C ASN A 471 -17.45 7.60 6.01
N PRO A 472 -16.98 8.23 7.10
CA PRO A 472 -15.96 9.27 6.99
C PRO A 472 -14.63 8.68 6.54
N LYS A 473 -13.99 9.33 5.56
CA LYS A 473 -12.66 8.94 5.05
C LYS A 473 -11.52 9.42 5.96
N ILE A 474 -11.71 10.59 6.59
CA ILE A 474 -10.77 11.18 7.56
C ILE A 474 -11.46 11.12 8.92
N TYR A 475 -10.77 10.53 9.88
CA TYR A 475 -11.23 10.34 11.25
C TYR A 475 -10.03 10.38 12.20
N PHE A 476 -10.26 10.38 13.51
CA PHE A 476 -9.17 10.42 14.49
C PHE A 476 -8.38 9.10 14.50
N PRO A 477 -7.05 9.15 14.60
CA PRO A 477 -6.26 7.96 14.85
C PRO A 477 -6.74 7.23 16.11
N VAL A 478 -6.65 5.90 16.09
CA VAL A 478 -7.10 5.06 17.20
C VAL A 478 -5.90 4.57 17.98
N GLN A 479 -5.92 4.82 19.28
CA GLN A 479 -4.91 4.37 20.21
C GLN A 479 -5.53 3.37 21.18
N ILE A 480 -5.16 2.10 21.03
CA ILE A 480 -5.61 1.05 21.95
C ILE A 480 -4.58 0.97 23.08
N THR A 481 -4.91 1.55 24.22
CA THR A 481 -4.01 1.72 25.38
C THR A 481 -3.75 0.43 26.17
N ASN A 482 -4.53 -0.64 25.96
CA ASN A 482 -4.48 -1.87 26.76
C ASN A 482 -3.88 -3.09 26.03
N VAL A 483 -3.09 -2.87 24.99
CA VAL A 483 -2.54 -3.95 24.16
C VAL A 483 -1.09 -4.21 24.54
N SER A 484 -0.75 -5.45 24.87
CA SER A 484 0.66 -5.83 25.08
C SER A 484 1.50 -5.58 23.81
N PRO A 485 2.81 -5.28 23.93
CA PRO A 485 3.68 -5.08 22.78
C PRO A 485 3.66 -6.26 21.78
N GLU A 486 3.50 -7.47 22.28
CA GLU A 486 3.38 -8.70 21.48
C GLU A 486 2.08 -8.70 20.65
N ARG A 487 0.95 -8.37 21.27
CA ARG A 487 -0.35 -8.26 20.57
C ARG A 487 -0.34 -7.12 19.55
N LYS A 488 0.33 -6.00 19.85
CA LYS A 488 0.53 -4.90 18.89
C LYS A 488 1.28 -5.35 17.64
N LYS A 489 2.32 -6.17 17.82
CA LYS A 489 3.09 -6.76 16.72
C LYS A 489 2.26 -7.73 15.88
N ILE A 490 1.44 -8.57 16.52
CA ILE A 490 0.52 -9.48 15.82
C ILE A 490 -0.46 -8.68 14.95
N MET A 491 -1.06 -7.62 15.50
CA MET A 491 -1.98 -6.77 14.73
C MET A 491 -1.30 -6.07 13.53
N GLU A 492 -0.05 -5.62 13.69
CA GLU A 492 0.73 -5.01 12.60
C GLU A 492 1.01 -6.03 11.47
N GLN A 493 1.32 -7.28 11.82
CA GLN A 493 1.47 -8.37 10.84
C GLN A 493 0.16 -8.66 10.11
N ILE A 494 -0.97 -8.65 10.81
CA ILE A 494 -2.27 -8.88 10.18
C ILE A 494 -2.59 -7.75 9.19
N LYS A 495 -2.32 -6.50 9.54
CA LYS A 495 -2.48 -5.36 8.62
C LYS A 495 -1.61 -5.48 7.36
N GLU A 496 -0.35 -5.86 7.52
CA GLU A 496 0.56 -6.10 6.40
C GLU A 496 0.00 -7.17 5.46
N LYS A 497 -0.46 -8.29 6.03
CA LYS A 497 -1.07 -9.39 5.28
C LYS A 497 -2.41 -9.01 4.63
N GLN A 498 -3.21 -8.16 5.25
CA GLN A 498 -4.42 -7.60 4.64
C GLN A 498 -4.11 -6.73 3.41
N LEU A 499 -3.00 -5.98 3.43
CA LEU A 499 -2.55 -5.22 2.25
C LEU A 499 -2.08 -6.17 1.14
N GLU A 500 -1.30 -7.19 1.49
CA GLU A 500 -0.84 -8.23 0.56
C GLU A 500 -2.01 -8.99 -0.09
N LEU A 501 -3.06 -9.30 0.68
CA LEU A 501 -4.28 -9.91 0.19
C LEU A 501 -4.99 -9.01 -0.83
N ARG A 502 -5.11 -7.71 -0.55
CA ARG A 502 -5.71 -6.74 -1.49
C ARG A 502 -4.96 -6.69 -2.82
N THR A 503 -3.63 -6.64 -2.78
CA THR A 503 -2.79 -6.66 -3.99
C THR A 503 -2.95 -7.98 -4.75
N THR A 504 -2.97 -9.11 -4.05
CA THR A 504 -3.17 -10.44 -4.65
C THR A 504 -4.52 -10.55 -5.33
N LEU A 505 -5.59 -10.07 -4.71
CA LEU A 505 -6.95 -10.04 -5.30
C LEU A 505 -7.02 -9.17 -6.55
N GLN A 506 -6.36 -8.00 -6.55
CA GLN A 506 -6.24 -7.17 -7.75
C GLN A 506 -5.48 -7.91 -8.87
N GLY A 507 -4.39 -8.60 -8.51
CA GLY A 507 -3.64 -9.45 -9.44
C GLY A 507 -4.49 -10.56 -10.06
N ILE A 508 -5.30 -11.24 -9.25
CA ILE A 508 -6.25 -12.28 -9.71
C ILE A 508 -7.24 -11.70 -10.72
N ASN A 509 -7.84 -10.55 -10.43
CA ASN A 509 -8.79 -9.89 -11.34
C ASN A 509 -8.13 -9.57 -12.69
N VAL A 510 -6.95 -8.93 -12.67
CA VAL A 510 -6.21 -8.58 -13.89
C VAL A 510 -5.80 -9.83 -14.68
N ALA A 511 -5.33 -10.87 -14.00
CA ALA A 511 -4.95 -12.13 -14.63
C ALA A 511 -6.16 -12.85 -15.26
N SER A 512 -7.31 -12.86 -14.56
CA SER A 512 -8.56 -13.45 -15.04
C SER A 512 -9.03 -12.77 -16.33
N GLU A 513 -9.07 -11.44 -16.37
CA GLU A 513 -9.46 -10.72 -17.58
C GLU A 513 -8.50 -10.98 -18.75
N LYS A 514 -7.19 -11.05 -18.48
CA LYS A 514 -6.18 -11.39 -19.50
C LYS A 514 -6.38 -12.81 -20.02
N LEU A 515 -6.69 -13.76 -19.13
CA LEU A 515 -6.98 -15.14 -19.49
C LEU A 515 -8.23 -15.25 -20.35
N ASP A 516 -9.31 -14.55 -20.01
CA ASP A 516 -10.53 -14.53 -20.81
C ASP A 516 -10.27 -14.00 -22.22
N ARG A 517 -9.55 -12.88 -22.34
CA ARG A 517 -9.13 -12.33 -23.64
C ARG A 517 -8.25 -13.30 -24.42
N ALA A 518 -7.32 -13.99 -23.77
CA ALA A 518 -6.44 -14.97 -24.41
C ALA A 518 -7.21 -16.20 -24.91
N ARG A 519 -8.13 -16.73 -24.09
CA ARG A 519 -9.02 -17.86 -24.46
C ARG A 519 -9.92 -17.50 -25.64
N HIS A 520 -10.48 -16.29 -25.67
CA HIS A 520 -11.28 -15.82 -26.81
C HIS A 520 -10.45 -15.80 -28.10
N LYS A 521 -9.21 -15.30 -28.05
CA LYS A 521 -8.29 -15.28 -29.21
C LYS A 521 -7.91 -16.69 -29.65
N PHE A 522 -7.57 -17.57 -28.69
CA PHE A 522 -7.25 -18.97 -28.96
C PHE A 522 -8.41 -19.70 -29.64
N ASN A 523 -9.63 -19.59 -29.09
CA ASN A 523 -10.83 -20.23 -29.66
C ASN A 523 -11.16 -19.71 -31.07
N ARG A 524 -10.95 -18.41 -31.33
CA ARG A 524 -11.12 -17.84 -32.67
C ARG A 524 -10.14 -18.45 -33.66
N LYS A 525 -8.86 -18.58 -33.28
CA LYS A 525 -7.80 -19.15 -34.12
C LYS A 525 -7.97 -20.67 -34.31
N GLN A 526 -8.38 -21.39 -33.27
CA GLN A 526 -8.71 -22.81 -33.33
C GLN A 526 -9.85 -23.07 -34.33
N LYS A 527 -10.92 -22.26 -34.32
CA LYS A 527 -12.00 -22.36 -35.31
C LYS A 527 -11.53 -22.08 -36.74
N GLN A 528 -10.57 -21.16 -36.93
CA GLN A 528 -9.99 -20.89 -38.25
C GLN A 528 -9.14 -22.07 -38.74
N PHE A 529 -8.34 -22.67 -37.85
CA PHE A 529 -7.56 -23.86 -38.15
C PHE A 529 -8.43 -25.06 -38.49
N GLN A 530 -9.52 -25.28 -37.73
CA GLN A 530 -10.47 -26.36 -38.02
C GLN A 530 -11.12 -26.21 -39.41
N LYS A 531 -11.60 -25.01 -39.73
CA LYS A 531 -12.17 -24.73 -41.07
C LYS A 531 -11.18 -24.98 -42.20
N TYR A 532 -9.89 -24.72 -41.96
CA TYR A 532 -8.84 -25.00 -42.93
C TYR A 532 -8.65 -26.50 -43.14
N LEU A 533 -8.63 -27.29 -42.06
CA LEU A 533 -8.56 -28.75 -42.15
C LEU A 533 -9.77 -29.34 -42.88
N ASP A 534 -10.98 -28.88 -42.54
CA ASP A 534 -12.22 -29.33 -43.19
C ASP A 534 -12.17 -29.07 -44.71
N ASN A 535 -11.70 -27.89 -45.13
CA ASN A 535 -11.54 -27.55 -46.55
C ASN A 535 -10.49 -28.41 -47.29
N ILE A 536 -9.44 -28.87 -46.59
CA ILE A 536 -8.43 -29.78 -47.16
C ILE A 536 -9.04 -31.18 -47.33
N ASP A 537 -9.77 -31.66 -46.33
CA ASP A 537 -10.41 -32.97 -46.38
C ASP A 537 -11.45 -33.03 -47.50
N ASP A 538 -12.24 -31.97 -47.68
CA ASP A 538 -13.17 -31.82 -48.80
C ASP A 538 -12.44 -31.85 -50.16
N ALA A 539 -11.31 -31.13 -50.29
CA ALA A 539 -10.52 -31.11 -51.52
C ALA A 539 -9.86 -32.46 -51.85
N ILE A 540 -9.48 -33.24 -50.83
CA ILE A 540 -8.94 -34.59 -51.00
C ILE A 540 -10.05 -35.57 -51.42
N ASN A 541 -11.22 -35.50 -50.77
CA ASN A 541 -12.36 -36.37 -51.09
C ASN A 541 -12.90 -36.14 -52.52
N ASP A 542 -12.86 -34.91 -53.02
CA ASP A 542 -13.22 -34.59 -54.41
C ASP A 542 -12.23 -35.16 -55.45
N THR A 543 -10.96 -35.39 -55.08
CA THR A 543 -9.96 -35.99 -55.99
C THR A 543 -9.98 -37.53 -56.06
N VAL A 544 -10.69 -38.21 -55.15
CA VAL A 544 -10.67 -39.68 -55.04
C VAL A 544 -11.94 -40.36 -55.60
N THR A 545 -12.92 -39.61 -56.11
CA THR A 545 -14.08 -40.20 -56.81
C THR A 545 -13.81 -40.40 -58.31
N PRO A 546 -13.75 -41.64 -58.85
CA PRO A 546 -13.65 -41.85 -60.29
C PRO A 546 -15.02 -41.62 -60.93
N SER A 547 -15.08 -40.68 -61.87
CA SER A 547 -16.17 -40.55 -62.84
C SER A 547 -16.41 -41.90 -63.54
N THR A 548 -17.51 -42.57 -63.22
CA THR A 548 -17.97 -43.76 -63.93
C THR A 548 -19.27 -43.40 -64.65
N THR A 549 -19.18 -42.98 -65.91
CA THR A 549 -20.33 -42.91 -66.81
C THR A 549 -20.31 -44.10 -67.77
N PRO A 550 -21.34 -44.98 -67.79
CA PRO A 550 -21.48 -46.00 -68.81
C PRO A 550 -22.17 -45.41 -70.05
N SER A 551 -21.47 -45.35 -71.17
CA SER A 551 -22.11 -45.12 -72.47
C SER A 551 -22.47 -46.47 -73.09
N GLN A 552 -23.74 -46.84 -73.00
CA GLN A 552 -24.31 -48.01 -73.65
C GLN A 552 -24.37 -47.81 -75.17
N CYS A 553 -23.78 -48.75 -75.89
CA CYS A 553 -24.00 -48.96 -77.31
C CYS A 553 -25.36 -49.68 -77.48
N THR A 554 -26.28 -49.10 -78.25
CA THR A 554 -27.43 -49.83 -78.81
C THR A 554 -27.56 -49.52 -80.29
N GLN A 555 -27.28 -50.52 -81.12
CA GLN A 555 -27.68 -50.57 -82.52
C GLN A 555 -29.18 -50.84 -82.61
N ARG A 556 -29.90 -50.14 -83.50
CA ARG A 556 -31.02 -50.73 -84.25
C ARG A 556 -31.16 -50.09 -85.63
N LEU A 557 -31.37 -50.99 -86.61
CA LEU A 557 -31.45 -50.82 -88.05
C LEU A 557 -32.57 -49.88 -88.54
N GLY A 558 -32.39 -49.35 -89.75
CA GLY A 558 -33.49 -48.95 -90.64
C GLY A 558 -33.06 -48.05 -91.81
N THR A 559 -32.76 -48.64 -92.96
CA THR A 559 -32.62 -48.01 -94.29
C THR A 559 -34.00 -47.56 -94.87
N PRO A 560 -34.04 -46.78 -95.98
CA PRO A 560 -34.98 -45.68 -96.23
C PRO A 560 -36.18 -46.10 -97.12
N PRO A 561 -37.09 -45.19 -97.55
CA PRO A 561 -36.82 -44.16 -98.57
C PRO A 561 -36.99 -42.71 -98.09
#